data_AF-A0A8T0DYV4-F1
#
_entry.id   AF-A0A8T0DYV4-F1
#
_cell.length_a   1.000
_cell.length_b   1.000
_cell.length_c   1.000
_cell.angle_alpha   90.00
_cell.angle_beta   90.00
_cell.angle_gamma   90.00
#
_symmetry.space_group_name_H-M   'P 1'
#
loop_
_entity.id
_entity.type
_entity.pdbx_description
1 polymer ?
#
loop_
_entity_poly.entity_id
_entity_poly.type
_entity_poly.pdbx_seq_one_letter_code
_entity_poly.pdbx_strand_id
1 'polypeptide(L)'
;MESLREQVMINQFVLAAGCARDQAKQLLQAAHWQFETALSIFFQEATVPNCHHAQNNRFNSVNMITPANTPATPPNFPDTLMAFSKMSASDKMSGSSSGPFSYSTSPPLNNNSNLQHQSATMASSGHPHMLENSGYKFWREKLGSPRLILAPMVDQSELAWRALGRKYGAQLCFTPMLHASVFVKDPRYRKENLLSCPEDRPLIVQFCANDPDTFVEACKLAVGHCDAVDLNLGCPQAIARRGHYGAFLQEEWDLLKEMVSRVHKEVNIPVTCKIRVFQNIQRTIEYAQMLEAAGCQLLTVHGRTKEQKGPLTGLASWEHIKAVKCNVKIPVFANGNIQNFEDVQRCFKETGVDGVMIAEGSLHNPALFHGINPTVWEMSLEYLHFAKLYPCPISYARGHIFKLCHHCLIMEENKEIRQKIATAINIEEFISAVLELKDKYEAKLLTDASDLLEKYGLPYPPWICQPYVRPPPVQGAPKQIVDKQKTCSEDPSSGEKRSISESAISRKKMKKLQKNPEKQFGVKKFTFEKCENCLNPKGLKCSYQLCKACCRKKTFNELLDCVGHKLLFYTKKKSREENLIAKEISAADKTALNATVKENINISVHNPVL
;
A
#
# COMPACT_ATOMS: atom_id res chain seq x y z
N MET A 1 -8.88 28.52 7.88
CA MET A 1 -8.95 27.61 6.71
C MET A 1 -7.53 27.47 6.22
N GLU A 2 -7.02 26.25 6.10
CA GLU A 2 -5.72 26.01 5.45
C GLU A 2 -5.80 26.53 4.01
N SER A 3 -4.79 27.28 3.58
CA SER A 3 -4.69 27.72 2.20
C SER A 3 -4.63 26.51 1.28
N LEU A 4 -5.09 26.67 0.03
CA LEU A 4 -5.04 25.60 -0.97
C LEU A 4 -3.61 25.03 -1.11
N ARG A 5 -2.61 25.91 -0.96
CA ARG A 5 -1.18 25.59 -1.00
C ARG A 5 -0.72 24.67 0.15
N GLU A 6 -1.19 24.94 1.36
CA GLU A 6 -0.92 24.12 2.55
C GLU A 6 -1.57 22.73 2.43
N GLN A 7 -2.80 22.67 1.92
CA GLN A 7 -3.50 21.38 1.71
C GLN A 7 -2.81 20.52 0.65
N VAL A 8 -2.29 21.15 -0.41
CA VAL A 8 -1.48 20.48 -1.43
C VAL A 8 -0.18 19.96 -0.82
N MET A 9 0.54 20.77 -0.04
CA MET A 9 1.78 20.28 0.60
C MET A 9 1.53 19.16 1.61
N ILE A 10 0.45 19.21 2.40
CA ILE A 10 0.08 18.11 3.30
C ILE A 10 -0.17 16.83 2.49
N ASN A 11 -0.93 16.91 1.41
CA ASN A 11 -1.21 15.76 0.55
C ASN A 11 0.08 15.17 -0.04
N GLN A 12 0.97 16.03 -0.53
CA GLN A 12 2.23 15.62 -1.12
C GLN A 12 3.19 15.02 -0.10
N PHE A 13 3.18 15.52 1.14
CA PHE A 13 4.02 14.99 2.20
C PHE A 13 3.50 13.63 2.70
N VAL A 14 2.18 13.48 2.84
CA VAL A 14 1.54 12.19 3.13
C VAL A 14 1.93 11.13 2.11
N LEU A 15 1.98 11.52 0.84
CA LEU A 15 2.46 10.64 -0.23
C LEU A 15 3.95 10.37 0.01
N ALA A 16 4.83 11.36 -0.07
CA ALA A 16 6.28 11.18 0.02
C ALA A 16 6.78 10.41 1.27
N ALA A 17 6.19 10.67 2.44
CA ALA A 17 6.58 10.07 3.72
C ALA A 17 5.77 8.82 4.09
N GLY A 18 4.68 8.53 3.36
CA GLY A 18 3.75 7.44 3.69
C GLY A 18 3.07 7.58 5.06
N CYS A 19 3.03 8.79 5.63
CA CYS A 19 2.55 9.05 6.99
C CYS A 19 1.10 9.57 7.03
N ALA A 20 0.48 9.58 8.22
CA ALA A 20 -0.89 10.06 8.35
C ALA A 20 -1.00 11.56 8.04
N ARG A 21 -2.14 12.00 7.49
CA ARG A 21 -2.38 13.41 7.11
C ARG A 21 -2.11 14.40 8.23
N ASP A 22 -2.54 14.06 9.44
CA ASP A 22 -2.35 14.94 10.60
C ASP A 22 -0.88 15.01 11.03
N GLN A 23 -0.14 13.90 10.90
CA GLN A 23 1.30 13.84 11.15
C GLN A 23 2.09 14.64 10.10
N ALA A 24 1.77 14.45 8.81
CA ALA A 24 2.33 15.22 7.71
C ALA A 24 2.13 16.73 7.92
N LYS A 25 0.94 17.13 8.35
CA LYS A 25 0.62 18.52 8.67
C LYS A 25 1.44 19.04 9.84
N GLN A 26 1.57 18.28 10.92
CA GLN A 26 2.37 18.69 12.08
C GLN A 26 3.86 18.88 11.73
N LEU A 27 4.43 17.95 10.96
CA LEU A 27 5.83 18.00 10.52
C LEU A 27 6.08 19.15 9.55
N LEU A 28 5.20 19.35 8.57
CA LEU A 28 5.26 20.50 7.67
C LEU A 28 5.13 21.82 8.45
N GLN A 29 4.25 21.90 9.44
CA GLN A 29 4.11 23.10 10.27
C GLN A 29 5.36 23.36 11.13
N ALA A 30 5.93 22.32 11.73
CA ALA A 30 7.16 22.39 12.52
C ALA A 30 8.36 22.84 11.66
N ALA A 31 8.43 22.40 10.41
CA ALA A 31 9.44 22.80 9.43
C ALA A 31 9.13 24.12 8.72
N HIS A 32 8.20 24.94 9.23
CA HIS A 32 7.77 26.20 8.60
C HIS A 32 7.36 26.05 7.13
N TRP A 33 6.69 24.95 6.82
CA TRP A 33 6.21 24.58 5.49
C TRP A 33 7.33 24.39 4.46
N GLN A 34 8.56 24.14 4.91
CA GLN A 34 9.65 23.70 4.05
C GLN A 34 9.61 22.18 3.91
N PHE A 35 9.23 21.73 2.71
CA PHE A 35 8.92 20.34 2.42
C PHE A 35 10.12 19.40 2.62
N GLU A 36 11.31 19.78 2.14
CA GLU A 36 12.55 19.02 2.31
C GLU A 36 12.99 18.94 3.77
N THR A 37 12.92 20.05 4.50
CA THR A 37 13.22 20.11 5.93
C THR A 37 12.27 19.21 6.72
N ALA A 38 10.97 19.23 6.40
CA ALA A 38 9.98 18.36 7.03
C ALA A 38 10.26 16.87 6.74
N LEU A 39 10.69 16.53 5.52
CA LEU A 39 11.02 15.15 5.14
C LEU A 39 12.30 14.70 5.84
N SER A 40 13.30 15.58 5.89
CA SER A 40 14.53 15.36 6.65
C SER A 40 14.22 15.10 8.12
N ILE A 41 13.34 15.90 8.76
CA ILE A 41 12.91 15.69 10.15
C ILE A 41 12.18 14.35 10.29
N PHE A 42 11.25 14.03 9.39
CA PHE A 42 10.51 12.77 9.40
C PHE A 42 11.42 11.54 9.31
N PHE A 43 12.48 11.62 8.49
CA PHE A 43 13.46 10.55 8.34
C PHE A 43 14.60 10.60 9.37
N GLN A 44 14.80 11.73 10.05
CA GLN A 44 15.71 11.87 11.20
C GLN A 44 15.07 11.39 12.50
N GLU A 45 13.77 11.54 12.72
CA GLU A 45 13.06 10.92 13.86
C GLU A 45 13.08 9.36 13.80
N ALA A 46 13.60 8.77 12.72
CA ALA A 46 13.93 7.35 12.63
C ALA A 46 15.34 7.00 13.19
N THR A 47 16.09 7.95 13.76
CA THR A 47 17.37 7.65 14.43
C THR A 47 17.16 7.09 15.83
N VAL A 48 17.83 5.97 16.09
CA VAL A 48 18.02 5.35 17.41
C VAL A 48 18.65 6.36 18.38
N PRO A 49 18.17 6.49 19.64
CA PRO A 49 18.87 7.27 20.67
C PRO A 49 20.15 6.54 21.12
N ASN A 50 21.25 7.30 21.29
CA ASN A 50 22.46 6.83 21.98
C ASN A 50 22.12 6.30 23.39
N CYS A 51 22.34 5.01 23.65
CA CYS A 51 22.34 4.46 25.00
C CYS A 51 23.79 4.18 25.44
N HIS A 52 24.38 5.11 26.20
CA HIS A 52 25.47 4.77 27.10
C HIS A 52 24.89 4.00 28.31
N HIS A 53 25.64 2.99 28.75
CA HIS A 53 25.40 2.07 29.88
C HIS A 53 24.56 0.81 29.63
N ALA A 54 25.26 -0.31 29.35
CA ALA A 54 25.28 -1.49 30.23
C ALA A 54 26.29 -2.52 29.68
N GLN A 55 27.41 -2.68 30.37
CA GLN A 55 28.36 -3.78 30.17
C GLN A 55 27.85 -5.08 30.82
N ASN A 56 28.32 -6.20 30.27
CA ASN A 56 28.32 -7.58 30.79
C ASN A 56 27.04 -8.44 30.64
N ASN A 57 26.98 -9.26 29.58
CA ASN A 57 27.16 -10.72 29.72
C ASN A 57 27.14 -11.46 28.37
N ARG A 58 28.00 -12.48 28.26
CA ARG A 58 28.21 -13.35 27.09
C ARG A 58 27.02 -14.29 26.84
N PHE A 59 26.76 -14.56 25.55
CA PHE A 59 26.12 -15.75 24.96
C PHE A 59 25.19 -16.59 25.85
N ASN A 60 23.90 -16.26 25.84
CA ASN A 60 22.73 -17.16 25.90
C ASN A 60 21.51 -16.38 26.45
N SER A 61 20.79 -15.66 25.58
CA SER A 61 19.36 -15.42 25.77
C SER A 61 18.74 -14.85 24.49
N VAL A 62 17.68 -15.53 24.04
CA VAL A 62 16.78 -15.09 22.99
C VAL A 62 16.03 -13.86 23.48
N ASN A 63 16.42 -12.67 23.04
CA ASN A 63 15.61 -11.47 23.18
C ASN A 63 14.88 -11.20 21.85
N MET A 64 13.55 -11.32 21.92
CA MET A 64 12.59 -11.20 20.83
C MET A 64 12.53 -9.77 20.28
N ILE A 65 13.16 -9.52 19.13
CA ILE A 65 13.13 -8.23 18.42
C ILE A 65 12.26 -8.37 17.15
N THR A 66 11.45 -7.34 16.87
CA THR A 66 10.36 -7.36 15.89
C THR A 66 10.83 -6.96 14.48
N PRO A 67 10.76 -7.82 13.44
CA PRO A 67 11.12 -7.44 12.07
C PRO A 67 10.05 -6.55 11.40
N ALA A 68 10.47 -5.55 10.61
CA ALA A 68 9.58 -4.69 9.82
C ALA A 68 8.72 -5.54 8.85
N ASN A 69 7.44 -5.23 8.67
CA ASN A 69 6.58 -5.82 7.62
C ASN A 69 5.45 -4.88 7.18
N THR A 70 5.79 -3.67 6.76
CA THR A 70 4.84 -2.78 6.09
C THR A 70 5.57 -1.88 5.09
N PRO A 71 5.42 -2.12 3.78
CA PRO A 71 5.87 -1.16 2.79
C PRO A 71 5.00 0.10 2.87
N ALA A 72 5.66 1.24 3.03
CA ALA A 72 5.07 2.55 2.74
C ALA A 72 5.23 2.80 1.23
N THR A 73 4.15 3.12 0.55
CA THR A 73 4.13 3.43 -0.89
C THR A 73 3.88 4.91 -1.09
N PRO A 74 4.57 5.55 -2.05
CA PRO A 74 3.89 6.56 -2.86
C PRO A 74 4.11 6.49 -4.38
N PRO A 75 3.07 6.83 -5.17
CA PRO A 75 3.14 6.94 -6.62
C PRO A 75 3.48 8.36 -7.12
N ASN A 76 4.07 8.41 -8.32
CA ASN A 76 4.24 9.55 -9.25
C ASN A 76 4.97 10.81 -8.78
N PHE A 77 6.25 10.89 -9.14
CA PHE A 77 7.21 11.94 -8.77
C PHE A 77 7.74 12.82 -9.94
N PRO A 78 7.85 12.39 -11.22
CA PRO A 78 8.51 13.21 -12.25
C PRO A 78 7.72 14.42 -12.77
N ASP A 79 6.40 14.28 -13.01
CA ASP A 79 5.56 15.41 -13.50
C ASP A 79 5.38 16.51 -12.44
N THR A 80 5.61 16.16 -11.18
CA THR A 80 5.58 17.04 -10.01
C THR A 80 6.89 17.85 -9.98
N LEU A 81 8.06 17.19 -10.02
CA LEU A 81 9.36 17.88 -9.90
C LEU A 81 9.59 19.01 -10.92
N MET A 82 9.19 18.86 -12.19
CA MET A 82 9.36 19.93 -13.19
C MET A 82 8.45 21.15 -12.94
N ALA A 83 7.32 20.98 -12.24
CA ALA A 83 6.42 22.08 -11.86
C ALA A 83 6.82 22.77 -10.54
N PHE A 84 7.64 22.14 -9.68
CA PHE A 84 7.83 22.55 -8.28
C PHE A 84 9.21 23.12 -7.90
N SER A 85 10.19 23.20 -8.80
CA SER A 85 11.48 23.86 -8.51
C SER A 85 11.38 25.36 -8.16
N LYS A 86 10.16 25.93 -8.17
CA LYS A 86 9.88 27.35 -7.87
C LYS A 86 8.88 27.57 -6.72
N MET A 87 8.46 26.55 -5.96
CA MET A 87 7.43 26.74 -4.94
C MET A 87 7.97 26.98 -3.52
N SER A 88 8.18 28.26 -3.19
CA SER A 88 8.23 28.79 -1.81
C SER A 88 6.97 29.62 -1.54
N ALA A 89 6.42 29.60 -0.31
CA ALA A 89 5.26 30.43 0.09
C ALA A 89 5.53 31.96 0.09
N SER A 90 6.61 32.39 -0.57
CA SER A 90 7.01 33.78 -0.79
C SER A 90 7.12 34.04 -2.30
N ASP A 91 6.33 35.00 -2.80
CA ASP A 91 6.23 35.33 -4.23
C ASP A 91 7.45 36.08 -4.78
N LYS A 92 7.81 35.78 -6.05
CA LYS A 92 8.08 36.78 -7.10
C LYS A 92 8.04 36.16 -8.52
N MET A 93 7.46 36.92 -9.46
CA MET A 93 7.06 36.58 -10.83
C MET A 93 7.98 37.12 -11.94
N SER A 94 7.85 36.53 -13.15
CA SER A 94 7.78 37.11 -14.53
C SER A 94 8.53 36.20 -15.54
N GLY A 95 8.13 35.96 -16.79
CA GLY A 95 6.99 36.34 -17.64
C GLY A 95 7.11 35.72 -19.06
N SER A 96 6.00 35.74 -19.84
CA SER A 96 5.83 35.66 -21.33
C SER A 96 6.36 34.42 -22.10
N SER A 97 5.80 33.90 -23.21
CA SER A 97 4.66 34.21 -24.10
C SER A 97 4.51 33.14 -25.21
N SER A 98 3.26 32.88 -25.68
CA SER A 98 2.78 32.49 -27.06
C SER A 98 3.60 31.50 -27.94
N GLY A 99 3.06 30.45 -28.58
CA GLY A 99 1.92 30.38 -29.53
C GLY A 99 1.90 29.04 -30.34
N PRO A 100 0.96 28.82 -31.29
CA PRO A 100 0.33 27.51 -31.60
C PRO A 100 0.53 26.97 -33.04
N PHE A 101 0.36 25.66 -33.32
CA PHE A 101 0.01 25.05 -34.66
C PHE A 101 -0.38 23.56 -34.42
N SER A 102 -1.64 23.11 -34.53
CA SER A 102 -2.50 22.71 -35.67
C SER A 102 -2.15 21.38 -36.39
N TYR A 103 -3.25 20.70 -36.75
CA TYR A 103 -3.44 19.32 -37.23
C TYR A 103 -2.94 19.03 -38.65
N SER A 104 -2.65 17.76 -38.96
CA SER A 104 -3.09 17.15 -40.23
C SER A 104 -3.19 15.62 -40.16
N THR A 105 -4.08 15.08 -40.99
CA THR A 105 -4.74 13.78 -40.98
C THR A 105 -4.38 12.91 -42.19
N SER A 106 -4.04 11.63 -41.94
CA SER A 106 -4.40 10.38 -42.70
C SER A 106 -3.98 10.24 -44.20
N PRO A 107 -4.10 9.07 -44.89
CA PRO A 107 -4.78 7.81 -44.54
C PRO A 107 -4.01 6.52 -45.03
N PRO A 108 -4.61 5.34 -45.35
CA PRO A 108 -4.15 4.03 -44.85
C PRO A 108 -3.75 3.04 -45.96
N LEU A 109 -3.22 1.85 -45.61
CA LEU A 109 -3.26 0.69 -46.51
C LEU A 109 -3.61 -0.60 -45.76
N ASN A 110 -4.59 -1.26 -46.34
CA ASN A 110 -5.21 -2.54 -46.05
C ASN A 110 -4.33 -3.69 -46.59
N ASN A 111 -4.26 -4.84 -45.90
CA ASN A 111 -4.56 -6.11 -46.57
C ASN A 111 -4.72 -7.29 -45.60
N ASN A 112 -5.78 -8.05 -45.88
CA ASN A 112 -6.21 -9.30 -45.27
C ASN A 112 -5.38 -10.51 -45.71
N SER A 113 -5.29 -11.53 -44.85
CA SER A 113 -5.49 -12.92 -45.26
C SER A 113 -5.81 -13.86 -44.06
N ASN A 114 -7.06 -14.35 -44.07
CA ASN A 114 -7.60 -15.66 -43.65
C ASN A 114 -6.58 -16.81 -43.47
N LEU A 115 -6.80 -17.94 -42.78
CA LEU A 115 -7.85 -18.58 -41.95
C LEU A 115 -7.20 -19.93 -41.53
N GLN A 116 -7.50 -20.48 -40.35
CA GLN A 116 -8.04 -21.86 -40.22
C GLN A 116 -8.28 -22.27 -38.76
N HIS A 117 -9.55 -22.63 -38.52
CA HIS A 117 -10.08 -23.34 -37.37
C HIS A 117 -9.72 -24.84 -37.45
N GLN A 118 -9.44 -25.46 -36.30
CA GLN A 118 -9.85 -26.85 -36.06
C GLN A 118 -10.37 -27.02 -34.63
N SER A 119 -11.57 -27.59 -34.56
CA SER A 119 -12.31 -27.99 -33.37
C SER A 119 -12.25 -29.50 -33.25
N ALA A 120 -12.06 -30.05 -32.05
CA ALA A 120 -12.34 -31.45 -31.77
C ALA A 120 -12.81 -31.64 -30.32
N THR A 121 -14.06 -32.08 -30.20
CA THR A 121 -14.69 -32.68 -29.01
C THR A 121 -14.47 -34.20 -29.03
N MET A 122 -14.41 -34.86 -27.87
CA MET A 122 -14.93 -36.22 -27.56
C MET A 122 -14.59 -36.62 -26.11
N ALA A 123 -15.43 -37.51 -25.56
CA ALA A 123 -15.76 -37.64 -24.14
C ALA A 123 -15.10 -38.84 -23.40
N SER A 124 -15.08 -38.71 -22.05
CA SER A 124 -15.33 -39.73 -21.00
C SER A 124 -14.89 -41.20 -21.16
N SER A 125 -14.02 -41.66 -20.26
CA SER A 125 -14.12 -43.01 -19.65
C SER A 125 -13.55 -43.01 -18.22
N GLY A 126 -14.37 -43.41 -17.24
CA GLY A 126 -14.03 -43.44 -15.83
C GLY A 126 -13.31 -44.72 -15.38
N HIS A 127 -12.33 -44.53 -14.50
CA HIS A 127 -11.85 -45.49 -13.51
C HIS A 127 -11.73 -44.76 -12.16
N PRO A 128 -11.99 -45.41 -11.01
CA PRO A 128 -11.92 -44.77 -9.70
C PRO A 128 -10.46 -44.66 -9.27
N HIS A 129 -9.72 -43.76 -9.92
CA HIS A 129 -8.44 -43.29 -9.43
C HIS A 129 -8.72 -42.36 -8.25
N MET A 130 -8.04 -42.55 -7.12
CA MET A 130 -8.09 -41.61 -5.99
C MET A 130 -8.03 -40.19 -6.55
N LEU A 131 -9.08 -39.38 -6.30
CA LEU A 131 -9.21 -38.01 -6.80
C LEU A 131 -7.96 -37.23 -6.42
N GLU A 132 -7.04 -37.08 -7.36
CA GLU A 132 -5.89 -36.23 -7.21
C GLU A 132 -6.42 -34.81 -6.99
N ASN A 133 -6.15 -34.23 -5.82
CA ASN A 133 -6.71 -32.93 -5.48
C ASN A 133 -6.29 -31.90 -6.54
N SER A 134 -7.28 -31.23 -7.16
CA SER A 134 -7.08 -30.34 -8.31
C SER A 134 -6.03 -29.26 -8.05
N GLY A 135 -5.89 -28.80 -6.80
CA GLY A 135 -4.86 -27.85 -6.39
C GLY A 135 -3.43 -28.42 -6.40
N TYR A 136 -3.23 -29.64 -5.91
CA TYR A 136 -1.92 -30.29 -5.92
C TYR A 136 -1.47 -30.68 -7.33
N LYS A 137 -2.41 -31.12 -8.17
CA LYS A 137 -2.16 -31.35 -9.59
C LYS A 137 -1.75 -30.07 -10.29
N PHE A 138 -2.49 -28.97 -10.08
CA PHE A 138 -2.13 -27.64 -10.57
C PHE A 138 -0.71 -27.23 -10.14
N TRP A 139 -0.39 -27.31 -8.86
CA TRP A 139 0.92 -26.92 -8.35
C TRP A 139 2.06 -27.78 -8.91
N ARG A 140 1.88 -29.10 -9.04
CA ARG A 140 2.91 -30.00 -9.58
C ARG A 140 3.09 -29.84 -11.09
N GLU A 141 2.00 -29.95 -11.84
CA GLU A 141 2.04 -30.08 -13.30
C GLU A 141 2.08 -28.72 -14.03
N LYS A 142 1.42 -27.69 -13.49
CA LYS A 142 1.38 -26.36 -14.13
C LYS A 142 2.44 -25.42 -13.59
N LEU A 143 2.66 -25.40 -12.28
CA LEU A 143 3.66 -24.50 -11.68
C LEU A 143 5.05 -25.14 -11.53
N GLY A 144 5.18 -26.47 -11.63
CA GLY A 144 6.47 -27.16 -11.45
C GLY A 144 6.89 -27.34 -9.99
N SER A 145 5.94 -27.43 -9.06
CA SER A 145 6.16 -27.58 -7.61
C SER A 145 7.07 -26.52 -6.96
N PRO A 146 6.86 -25.21 -7.20
CA PRO A 146 7.73 -24.17 -6.66
C PRO A 146 7.68 -24.15 -5.14
N ARG A 147 8.86 -24.09 -4.54
CA ARG A 147 9.10 -24.03 -3.09
C ARG A 147 9.63 -22.67 -2.64
N LEU A 148 10.26 -21.90 -3.52
CA LEU A 148 10.85 -20.59 -3.22
C LEU A 148 10.09 -19.50 -3.99
N ILE A 149 9.30 -18.69 -3.28
CA ILE A 149 8.32 -17.79 -3.89
C ILE A 149 8.63 -16.33 -3.59
N LEU A 150 8.61 -15.48 -4.61
CA LEU A 150 8.71 -14.02 -4.46
C LEU A 150 7.30 -13.42 -4.31
N ALA A 151 7.10 -12.67 -3.22
CA ALA A 151 5.79 -12.12 -2.86
C ALA A 151 5.31 -10.99 -3.78
N PRO A 152 3.97 -10.80 -3.88
CA PRO A 152 3.40 -9.59 -4.46
C PRO A 152 3.68 -8.39 -3.55
N MET A 153 4.31 -7.35 -4.10
CA MET A 153 4.64 -6.11 -3.39
C MET A 153 4.32 -4.91 -4.28
N VAL A 154 3.42 -4.03 -3.83
CA VAL A 154 3.08 -2.80 -4.56
C VAL A 154 4.36 -1.98 -4.76
N ASP A 155 4.60 -1.59 -6.01
CA ASP A 155 5.77 -0.84 -6.48
C ASP A 155 7.12 -1.53 -6.29
N GLN A 156 7.14 -2.81 -5.92
CA GLN A 156 8.36 -3.54 -5.54
C GLN A 156 8.41 -4.99 -6.04
N SER A 157 7.48 -5.40 -6.90
CA SER A 157 7.51 -6.72 -7.55
C SER A 157 7.17 -6.61 -9.04
N GLU A 158 7.57 -5.50 -9.67
CA GLU A 158 7.54 -5.29 -11.11
C GLU A 158 8.50 -6.25 -11.84
N LEU A 159 8.40 -6.32 -13.17
CA LEU A 159 9.15 -7.29 -13.99
C LEU A 159 10.66 -7.26 -13.72
N ALA A 160 11.27 -6.07 -13.61
CA ALA A 160 12.70 -5.95 -13.33
C ALA A 160 13.09 -6.64 -12.00
N TRP A 161 12.32 -6.41 -10.94
CA TRP A 161 12.54 -7.07 -9.66
C TRP A 161 12.27 -8.58 -9.70
N ARG A 162 11.23 -9.02 -10.42
CA ARG A 162 10.96 -10.45 -10.60
C ARG A 162 12.08 -11.14 -11.38
N ALA A 163 12.61 -10.53 -12.43
CA ALA A 163 13.73 -11.03 -13.21
C ALA A 163 15.01 -11.18 -12.36
N LEU A 164 15.28 -10.19 -11.49
CA LEU A 164 16.35 -10.31 -10.49
C LEU A 164 16.08 -11.48 -9.54
N GLY A 165 14.88 -11.58 -8.97
CA GLY A 165 14.50 -12.68 -8.10
C GLY A 165 14.66 -14.06 -8.76
N ARG A 166 14.30 -14.18 -10.04
CA ARG A 166 14.49 -15.39 -10.87
C ARG A 166 15.95 -15.78 -10.98
N LYS A 167 16.81 -14.80 -11.31
CA LYS A 167 18.27 -15.00 -11.38
C LYS A 167 18.83 -15.53 -10.06
N TYR A 168 18.22 -15.13 -8.94
CA TYR A 168 18.61 -15.52 -7.59
C TYR A 168 17.75 -16.63 -6.98
N GLY A 169 17.08 -17.45 -7.78
CA GLY A 169 16.47 -18.71 -7.33
C GLY A 169 14.97 -18.65 -6.98
N ALA A 170 14.27 -17.54 -7.26
CA ALA A 170 12.82 -17.52 -7.17
C ALA A 170 12.19 -18.46 -8.21
N GLN A 171 11.36 -19.40 -7.76
CA GLN A 171 10.72 -20.43 -8.58
C GLN A 171 9.30 -20.06 -8.99
N LEU A 172 8.67 -19.15 -8.27
CA LEU A 172 7.36 -18.57 -8.58
C LEU A 172 7.37 -17.11 -8.17
N CYS A 173 6.86 -16.23 -9.03
CA CYS A 173 6.73 -14.82 -8.73
C CYS A 173 5.28 -14.36 -8.86
N PHE A 174 4.97 -13.25 -8.18
CA PHE A 174 3.67 -12.59 -8.26
C PHE A 174 3.83 -11.18 -8.79
N THR A 175 2.85 -10.69 -9.55
CA THR A 175 2.78 -9.26 -9.91
C THR A 175 2.59 -8.39 -8.67
N PRO A 176 2.77 -7.06 -8.76
CA PRO A 176 2.20 -6.15 -7.78
C PRO A 176 0.69 -6.38 -7.64
N MET A 177 0.12 -5.98 -6.50
CA MET A 177 -1.33 -6.06 -6.29
C MET A 177 -2.05 -5.08 -7.23
N LEU A 178 -2.88 -5.60 -8.14
CA LEU A 178 -3.61 -4.83 -9.14
C LEU A 178 -5.04 -4.57 -8.69
N HIS A 179 -5.56 -3.36 -8.92
CA HIS A 179 -6.94 -3.06 -8.56
C HIS A 179 -7.90 -3.54 -9.65
N ALA A 180 -8.71 -4.57 -9.39
CA ALA A 180 -9.57 -5.20 -10.40
C ALA A 180 -10.47 -4.20 -11.16
N SER A 181 -11.14 -3.28 -10.44
CA SER A 181 -11.99 -2.27 -11.10
C SER A 181 -11.23 -1.32 -12.04
N VAL A 182 -10.00 -0.93 -11.68
CA VAL A 182 -9.17 -0.07 -12.53
C VAL A 182 -8.66 -0.87 -13.72
N PHE A 183 -8.24 -2.12 -13.47
CA PHE A 183 -7.75 -3.05 -14.47
C PHE A 183 -8.74 -3.35 -15.59
N VAL A 184 -10.03 -3.51 -15.24
CA VAL A 184 -11.10 -3.70 -16.22
C VAL A 184 -11.31 -2.42 -17.04
N LYS A 185 -11.39 -1.26 -16.38
CA LYS A 185 -11.79 0.02 -17.00
C LYS A 185 -10.68 0.70 -17.80
N ASP A 186 -9.42 0.50 -17.44
CA ASP A 186 -8.27 1.21 -18.02
C ASP A 186 -7.30 0.24 -18.72
N PRO A 187 -7.36 0.15 -20.05
CA PRO A 187 -6.43 -0.67 -20.84
C PRO A 187 -4.96 -0.24 -20.69
N ARG A 188 -4.68 1.04 -20.40
CA ARG A 188 -3.31 1.53 -20.20
C ARG A 188 -2.77 1.00 -18.88
N TYR A 189 -3.53 1.14 -17.79
CA TYR A 189 -3.19 0.56 -16.50
C TYR A 189 -2.93 -0.95 -16.63
N ARG A 190 -3.80 -1.68 -17.34
CA ARG A 190 -3.62 -3.11 -17.60
C ARG A 190 -2.33 -3.41 -18.37
N LYS A 191 -2.07 -2.70 -19.47
CA LYS A 191 -0.86 -2.91 -20.29
C LYS A 191 0.42 -2.66 -19.50
N GLU A 192 0.46 -1.61 -18.69
CA GLU A 192 1.63 -1.23 -17.88
C GLU A 192 1.88 -2.22 -16.74
N ASN A 193 0.83 -2.80 -16.15
CA ASN A 193 0.95 -3.67 -14.99
C ASN A 193 1.02 -5.17 -15.32
N LEU A 194 0.68 -5.58 -16.55
CA LEU A 194 0.85 -6.96 -17.05
C LEU A 194 2.20 -7.19 -17.75
N LEU A 195 3.14 -6.25 -17.66
CA LEU A 195 4.47 -6.43 -18.23
C LEU A 195 5.12 -7.72 -17.69
N SER A 196 5.52 -8.60 -18.61
CA SER A 196 6.15 -9.89 -18.34
C SER A 196 7.00 -10.33 -19.55
N CYS A 197 7.78 -11.39 -19.40
CA CYS A 197 8.57 -12.04 -20.45
C CYS A 197 8.50 -13.57 -20.28
N PRO A 198 8.90 -14.39 -21.28
CA PRO A 198 8.85 -15.85 -21.17
C PRO A 198 9.56 -16.42 -19.92
N GLU A 199 10.68 -15.82 -19.54
CA GLU A 199 11.52 -16.21 -18.40
C GLU A 199 10.92 -15.83 -17.02
N ASP A 200 9.86 -15.01 -17.00
CA ASP A 200 9.18 -14.59 -15.78
C ASP A 200 8.17 -15.66 -15.27
N ARG A 201 7.92 -16.70 -16.07
CA ARG A 201 6.98 -17.79 -15.73
C ARG A 201 7.63 -18.89 -14.87
N PRO A 202 6.89 -19.53 -13.95
CA PRO A 202 5.45 -19.34 -13.70
C PRO A 202 5.13 -18.04 -12.96
N LEU A 203 4.13 -17.28 -13.41
CA LEU A 203 3.72 -15.98 -12.86
C LEU A 203 2.27 -16.03 -12.36
N ILE A 204 1.99 -15.43 -11.21
CA ILE A 204 0.63 -15.26 -10.69
C ILE A 204 0.27 -13.76 -10.65
N VAL A 205 -0.86 -13.41 -11.27
CA VAL A 205 -1.38 -12.04 -11.23
C VAL A 205 -2.26 -11.85 -10.02
N GLN A 206 -1.88 -10.95 -9.10
CA GLN A 206 -2.66 -10.69 -7.90
C GLN A 206 -3.59 -9.49 -8.09
N PHE A 207 -4.86 -9.68 -7.73
CA PHE A 207 -5.88 -8.63 -7.70
C PHE A 207 -6.32 -8.28 -6.28
N CYS A 208 -6.68 -7.02 -6.06
CA CYS A 208 -7.67 -6.66 -5.05
C CYS A 208 -9.02 -6.40 -5.70
N ALA A 209 -10.08 -6.96 -5.10
CA ALA A 209 -11.45 -6.84 -5.56
C ALA A 209 -12.41 -6.96 -4.36
N ASN A 210 -13.65 -6.55 -4.56
CA ASN A 210 -14.76 -6.65 -3.61
C ASN A 210 -16.12 -6.80 -4.30
N ASP A 211 -16.10 -7.14 -5.59
CA ASP A 211 -17.25 -7.30 -6.44
C ASP A 211 -17.02 -8.52 -7.34
N PRO A 212 -17.86 -9.56 -7.28
CA PRO A 212 -17.65 -10.80 -8.02
C PRO A 212 -17.60 -10.62 -9.54
N ASP A 213 -18.49 -9.80 -10.12
CA ASP A 213 -18.50 -9.55 -11.57
C ASP A 213 -17.22 -8.87 -12.04
N THR A 214 -16.79 -7.82 -11.33
CA THR A 214 -15.54 -7.11 -11.62
C THR A 214 -14.33 -8.02 -11.47
N PHE A 215 -14.31 -8.91 -10.48
CA PHE A 215 -13.20 -9.83 -10.28
C PHE A 215 -13.13 -10.87 -11.40
N VAL A 216 -14.25 -11.48 -11.78
CA VAL A 216 -14.33 -12.41 -12.93
C VAL A 216 -13.84 -11.75 -14.21
N GLU A 217 -14.29 -10.52 -14.50
CA GLU A 217 -13.87 -9.81 -15.70
C GLU A 217 -12.36 -9.48 -15.70
N ALA A 218 -11.82 -9.05 -14.55
CA ALA A 218 -10.39 -8.84 -14.41
C ALA A 218 -9.59 -10.13 -14.66
N CYS A 219 -10.07 -11.27 -14.15
CA CYS A 219 -9.43 -12.57 -14.36
C CYS A 219 -9.49 -13.01 -15.82
N LYS A 220 -10.61 -12.80 -16.54
CA LYS A 220 -10.72 -13.07 -17.99
C LYS A 220 -9.69 -12.28 -18.79
N LEU A 221 -9.49 -11.01 -18.43
CA LEU A 221 -8.49 -10.14 -19.07
C LEU A 221 -7.03 -10.51 -18.73
N ALA A 222 -6.78 -11.30 -17.69
CA ALA A 222 -5.44 -11.79 -17.34
C ALA A 222 -5.10 -13.14 -17.98
N VAL A 223 -6.08 -13.86 -18.54
CA VAL A 223 -5.85 -15.14 -19.23
C VAL A 223 -4.81 -14.98 -20.34
N GLY A 224 -3.86 -15.90 -20.40
CA GLY A 224 -2.74 -15.87 -21.36
C GLY A 224 -1.53 -15.03 -20.89
N HIS A 225 -1.68 -14.18 -19.87
CA HIS A 225 -0.58 -13.38 -19.32
C HIS A 225 0.06 -14.00 -18.08
N CYS A 226 -0.57 -14.99 -17.45
CA CYS A 226 -0.11 -15.64 -16.22
C CYS A 226 -0.49 -17.13 -16.17
N ASP A 227 -0.03 -17.83 -15.13
CA ASP A 227 -0.30 -19.25 -14.87
C ASP A 227 -1.46 -19.44 -13.87
N ALA A 228 -1.73 -18.41 -13.07
CA ALA A 228 -2.87 -18.33 -12.16
C ALA A 228 -3.22 -16.86 -11.84
N VAL A 229 -4.39 -16.65 -11.26
CA VAL A 229 -4.81 -15.39 -10.65
C VAL A 229 -4.91 -15.54 -9.14
N ASP A 230 -4.60 -14.49 -8.39
CA ASP A 230 -4.65 -14.49 -6.92
C ASP A 230 -5.59 -13.40 -6.39
N LEU A 231 -6.43 -13.74 -5.42
CA LEU A 231 -7.21 -12.75 -4.67
C LEU A 231 -6.45 -12.31 -3.41
N ASN A 232 -6.12 -11.03 -3.32
CA ASN A 232 -5.53 -10.44 -2.13
C ASN A 232 -6.58 -10.27 -1.03
N LEU A 233 -6.42 -11.04 0.04
CA LEU A 233 -7.23 -11.01 1.27
C LEU A 233 -6.37 -10.69 2.50
N GLY A 234 -5.20 -10.09 2.29
CA GLY A 234 -4.18 -9.90 3.32
C GLY A 234 -3.69 -8.47 3.49
N CYS A 235 -3.98 -7.55 2.58
CA CYS A 235 -3.54 -6.16 2.67
C CYS A 235 -4.23 -5.43 3.84
N PRO A 236 -3.51 -4.95 4.87
CA PRO A 236 -4.12 -4.32 6.04
C PRO A 236 -4.07 -2.77 5.96
N GLN A 237 -3.67 -2.23 4.81
CA GLN A 237 -3.37 -0.81 4.63
C GLN A 237 -4.64 0.06 4.68
N ALA A 238 -4.46 1.34 5.02
CA ALA A 238 -5.59 2.28 5.10
C ALA A 238 -6.32 2.46 3.74
N ILE A 239 -5.61 2.28 2.62
CA ILE A 239 -6.21 2.32 1.29
C ILE A 239 -7.12 1.12 1.04
N ALA A 240 -6.72 -0.08 1.50
CA ALA A 240 -7.54 -1.28 1.45
C ALA A 240 -8.78 -1.16 2.34
N ARG A 241 -8.65 -0.52 3.52
CA ARG A 241 -9.81 -0.19 4.37
C ARG A 241 -10.80 0.71 3.66
N ARG A 242 -10.30 1.75 2.99
CA ARG A 242 -11.12 2.76 2.31
C ARG A 242 -11.80 2.20 1.07
N GLY A 243 -11.07 1.40 0.30
CA GLY A 243 -11.58 0.72 -0.89
C GLY A 243 -12.34 -0.56 -0.58
N HIS A 244 -12.39 -0.98 0.69
CA HIS A 244 -13.08 -2.18 1.16
C HIS A 244 -12.65 -3.44 0.41
N TYR A 245 -11.36 -3.75 0.48
CA TYR A 245 -10.75 -4.97 -0.09
C TYR A 245 -9.62 -5.47 0.83
N GLY A 246 -8.93 -6.55 0.47
CA GLY A 246 -7.81 -7.07 1.24
C GLY A 246 -8.27 -7.68 2.57
N ALA A 247 -7.53 -7.42 3.66
CA ALA A 247 -7.85 -7.98 4.97
C ALA A 247 -9.17 -7.45 5.58
N PHE A 248 -9.82 -6.48 4.94
CA PHE A 248 -11.09 -5.92 5.38
C PHE A 248 -12.30 -6.72 4.89
N LEU A 249 -12.11 -7.68 3.98
CA LEU A 249 -13.14 -8.65 3.56
C LEU A 249 -13.08 -9.95 4.37
N GLN A 250 -12.12 -10.10 5.28
CA GLN A 250 -11.84 -11.35 6.00
C GLN A 250 -13.06 -11.91 6.76
N GLU A 251 -14.03 -11.05 7.10
CA GLU A 251 -15.27 -11.42 7.81
C GLU A 251 -16.47 -11.70 6.87
N GLU A 252 -16.34 -11.43 5.57
CA GLU A 252 -17.46 -11.46 4.61
C GLU A 252 -17.43 -12.74 3.79
N TRP A 253 -17.59 -13.87 4.47
CA TRP A 253 -17.35 -15.19 3.86
C TRP A 253 -18.27 -15.50 2.68
N ASP A 254 -19.51 -14.99 2.67
CA ASP A 254 -20.42 -15.17 1.52
C ASP A 254 -19.89 -14.48 0.26
N LEU A 255 -19.44 -13.23 0.38
CA LEU A 255 -18.81 -12.50 -0.71
C LEU A 255 -17.52 -13.17 -1.20
N LEU A 256 -16.69 -13.68 -0.27
CA LEU A 256 -15.46 -14.38 -0.61
C LEU A 256 -15.73 -15.70 -1.35
N LYS A 257 -16.70 -16.50 -0.89
CA LYS A 257 -17.15 -17.72 -1.58
C LYS A 257 -17.62 -17.39 -2.99
N GLU A 258 -18.42 -16.33 -3.14
CA GLU A 258 -18.94 -15.93 -4.43
C GLU A 258 -17.82 -15.52 -5.39
N MET A 259 -16.91 -14.64 -4.97
CA MET A 259 -15.78 -14.20 -5.79
C MET A 259 -14.89 -15.37 -6.24
N VAL A 260 -14.49 -16.25 -5.33
CA VAL A 260 -13.60 -17.38 -5.65
C VAL A 260 -14.31 -18.43 -6.50
N SER A 261 -15.54 -18.79 -6.16
CA SER A 261 -16.28 -19.85 -6.87
C SER A 261 -16.68 -19.44 -8.28
N ARG A 262 -16.99 -18.16 -8.50
CA ARG A 262 -17.28 -17.66 -9.85
C ARG A 262 -16.05 -17.70 -10.74
N VAL A 263 -14.89 -17.24 -10.26
CA VAL A 263 -13.65 -17.35 -11.05
C VAL A 263 -13.32 -18.81 -11.35
N HIS A 264 -13.41 -19.70 -10.36
CA HIS A 264 -13.13 -21.13 -10.52
C HIS A 264 -14.05 -21.81 -11.57
N LYS A 265 -15.31 -21.38 -11.68
CA LYS A 265 -16.29 -21.97 -12.61
C LYS A 265 -16.30 -21.31 -13.99
N GLU A 266 -16.10 -19.99 -14.05
CA GLU A 266 -16.35 -19.19 -15.26
C GLU A 266 -15.08 -18.84 -16.04
N VAL A 267 -13.89 -18.97 -15.45
CA VAL A 267 -12.63 -18.55 -16.06
C VAL A 267 -11.68 -19.75 -16.17
N ASN A 268 -11.14 -19.97 -17.37
CA ASN A 268 -10.20 -21.06 -17.64
C ASN A 268 -8.77 -20.71 -17.17
N ILE A 269 -8.62 -20.35 -15.90
CA ILE A 269 -7.35 -20.11 -15.22
C ILE A 269 -7.49 -20.43 -13.72
N PRO A 270 -6.50 -21.09 -13.07
CA PRO A 270 -6.57 -21.38 -11.65
C PRO A 270 -6.66 -20.12 -10.78
N VAL A 271 -7.47 -20.18 -9.72
CA VAL A 271 -7.59 -19.12 -8.71
C VAL A 271 -6.91 -19.52 -7.41
N THR A 272 -6.08 -18.62 -6.88
CA THR A 272 -5.38 -18.74 -5.61
C THR A 272 -5.80 -17.61 -4.67
N CYS A 273 -5.48 -17.73 -3.38
CA CYS A 273 -5.73 -16.67 -2.41
C CYS A 273 -4.51 -16.40 -1.54
N LYS A 274 -4.30 -15.14 -1.16
CA LYS A 274 -3.33 -14.75 -0.13
C LYS A 274 -4.02 -14.10 1.07
N ILE A 275 -3.96 -14.75 2.22
CA ILE A 275 -4.66 -14.35 3.44
C ILE A 275 -3.74 -13.83 4.54
N ARG A 276 -4.32 -13.07 5.48
CA ARG A 276 -3.82 -12.92 6.85
C ARG A 276 -4.63 -13.80 7.80
N VAL A 277 -4.06 -14.11 8.96
CA VAL A 277 -4.70 -14.99 9.95
C VAL A 277 -5.67 -14.21 10.85
N PHE A 278 -6.60 -14.91 11.49
CA PHE A 278 -7.32 -14.37 12.65
C PHE A 278 -6.47 -14.50 13.91
N GLN A 279 -6.89 -13.87 15.01
CA GLN A 279 -6.26 -14.10 16.32
C GLN A 279 -6.48 -15.54 16.82
N ASN A 280 -7.61 -16.14 16.44
CA ASN A 280 -7.96 -17.51 16.78
C ASN A 280 -7.54 -18.46 15.64
N ILE A 281 -6.80 -19.51 15.99
CA ILE A 281 -6.31 -20.52 15.04
C ILE A 281 -7.46 -21.26 14.36
N GLN A 282 -8.46 -21.70 15.13
CA GLN A 282 -9.59 -22.46 14.61
C GLN A 282 -10.39 -21.67 13.56
N ARG A 283 -10.66 -20.39 13.83
CA ARG A 283 -11.31 -19.49 12.86
C ARG A 283 -10.46 -19.30 11.61
N THR A 284 -9.14 -19.33 11.73
CA THR A 284 -8.22 -19.28 10.57
C THR A 284 -8.30 -20.56 9.73
N ILE A 285 -8.42 -21.73 10.37
CA ILE A 285 -8.64 -23.01 9.70
C ILE A 285 -9.96 -22.99 8.93
N GLU A 286 -11.06 -22.62 9.59
CA GLU A 286 -12.40 -22.53 8.96
C GLU A 286 -12.40 -21.57 7.77
N TYR A 287 -11.71 -20.43 7.91
CA TYR A 287 -11.54 -19.47 6.84
C TYR A 287 -10.78 -20.06 5.63
N ALA A 288 -9.70 -20.80 5.88
CA ALA A 288 -8.94 -21.48 4.83
C ALA A 288 -9.75 -22.58 4.13
N GLN A 289 -10.50 -23.38 4.90
CA GLN A 289 -11.37 -24.44 4.38
C GLN A 289 -12.53 -23.87 3.56
N MET A 290 -13.08 -22.72 3.95
CA MET A 290 -14.09 -22.01 3.18
C MET A 290 -13.55 -21.61 1.80
N LEU A 291 -12.33 -21.05 1.73
CA LEU A 291 -11.70 -20.67 0.47
C LEU A 291 -11.39 -21.90 -0.40
N GLU A 292 -10.88 -22.99 0.21
CA GLU A 292 -10.67 -24.26 -0.48
C GLU A 292 -11.98 -24.80 -1.08
N ALA A 293 -13.06 -24.86 -0.29
CA ALA A 293 -14.37 -25.34 -0.74
C ALA A 293 -14.98 -24.44 -1.85
N ALA A 294 -14.65 -23.14 -1.86
CA ALA A 294 -15.06 -22.22 -2.91
C ALA A 294 -14.31 -22.45 -4.24
N GLY A 295 -13.23 -23.24 -4.26
CA GLY A 295 -12.44 -23.53 -5.46
C GLY A 295 -11.06 -22.88 -5.50
N CYS A 296 -10.57 -22.35 -4.37
CA CYS A 296 -9.18 -21.93 -4.25
C CYS A 296 -8.26 -23.14 -4.42
N GLN A 297 -7.28 -23.05 -5.34
CA GLN A 297 -6.41 -24.17 -5.69
C GLN A 297 -5.03 -24.12 -5.02
N LEU A 298 -4.66 -22.98 -4.41
CA LEU A 298 -3.43 -22.79 -3.66
C LEU A 298 -3.63 -21.62 -2.69
N LEU A 299 -3.16 -21.77 -1.45
CA LEU A 299 -3.33 -20.76 -0.40
C LEU A 299 -1.99 -20.24 0.11
N THR A 300 -1.77 -18.92 0.07
CA THR A 300 -0.65 -18.30 0.78
C THR A 300 -1.13 -17.72 2.11
N VAL A 301 -0.52 -18.13 3.22
CA VAL A 301 -0.88 -17.68 4.57
C VAL A 301 0.21 -16.79 5.13
N HIS A 302 -0.11 -15.51 5.33
CA HIS A 302 0.74 -14.62 6.11
C HIS A 302 0.37 -14.70 7.60
N GLY A 303 1.28 -15.19 8.43
CA GLY A 303 1.04 -15.52 9.84
C GLY A 303 0.77 -14.35 10.80
N ARG A 304 0.40 -13.17 10.29
CA ARG A 304 -0.01 -12.03 11.11
C ARG A 304 -1.47 -11.68 10.92
N THR A 305 -2.09 -11.14 11.96
CA THR A 305 -3.43 -10.55 11.91
C THR A 305 -3.45 -9.23 11.13
N LYS A 306 -4.63 -8.70 10.81
CA LYS A 306 -4.75 -7.40 10.11
C LYS A 306 -4.33 -6.21 10.99
N GLU A 307 -4.40 -6.35 12.32
CA GLU A 307 -3.99 -5.35 13.31
C GLU A 307 -2.46 -5.26 13.42
N GLN A 308 -1.77 -6.37 13.18
CA GLN A 308 -0.31 -6.46 13.20
C GLN A 308 0.33 -5.79 11.95
N LYS A 309 0.41 -4.45 11.98
CA LYS A 309 0.98 -3.61 10.91
C LYS A 309 1.74 -2.41 11.46
N GLY A 310 2.55 -1.77 10.61
CA GLY A 310 3.31 -0.57 10.95
C GLY A 310 4.24 -0.82 12.13
N PRO A 311 4.31 0.10 13.12
CA PRO A 311 5.10 -0.09 14.33
C PRO A 311 4.68 -1.29 15.20
N LEU A 312 3.44 -1.78 15.05
CA LEU A 312 2.87 -2.88 15.83
C LEU A 312 2.88 -4.20 15.06
N THR A 313 3.82 -4.38 14.13
CA THR A 313 3.82 -5.54 13.23
C THR A 313 4.04 -6.88 13.94
N GLY A 314 4.82 -6.93 15.03
CA GLY A 314 5.12 -8.16 15.76
C GLY A 314 5.69 -9.31 14.89
N LEU A 315 5.74 -10.51 15.47
CA LEU A 315 6.14 -11.74 14.78
C LEU A 315 4.93 -12.39 14.07
N ALA A 316 5.20 -13.02 12.93
CA ALA A 316 4.26 -13.91 12.27
C ALA A 316 4.20 -15.25 13.02
N SER A 317 2.99 -15.72 13.31
CA SER A 317 2.74 -17.01 13.92
C SER A 317 2.82 -18.12 12.88
N TRP A 318 3.92 -18.86 12.90
CA TRP A 318 4.07 -20.09 12.12
C TRP A 318 3.19 -21.23 12.64
N GLU A 319 2.73 -21.14 13.89
CA GLU A 319 1.72 -22.05 14.45
C GLU A 319 0.40 -21.97 13.68
N HIS A 320 -0.10 -20.76 13.37
CA HIS A 320 -1.29 -20.59 12.53
C HIS A 320 -1.09 -21.17 11.13
N ILE A 321 0.08 -20.94 10.54
CA ILE A 321 0.41 -21.44 9.20
C ILE A 321 0.42 -22.97 9.18
N LYS A 322 1.09 -23.60 10.16
CA LYS A 322 1.11 -25.06 10.34
C LYS A 322 -0.30 -25.61 10.51
N ALA A 323 -1.11 -24.98 11.37
CA ALA A 323 -2.47 -25.41 11.62
C ALA A 323 -3.33 -25.38 10.34
N VAL A 324 -3.23 -24.32 9.53
CA VAL A 324 -3.87 -24.28 8.21
C VAL A 324 -3.35 -25.39 7.31
N LYS A 325 -2.02 -25.54 7.21
CA LYS A 325 -1.39 -26.56 6.35
C LYS A 325 -1.85 -27.98 6.66
N CYS A 326 -2.09 -28.29 7.93
CA CYS A 326 -2.58 -29.61 8.35
C CYS A 326 -4.08 -29.85 8.10
N ASN A 327 -4.87 -28.80 7.82
CA ASN A 327 -6.34 -28.88 7.77
C ASN A 327 -6.95 -28.53 6.41
N VAL A 328 -6.13 -28.19 5.41
CA VAL A 328 -6.56 -28.06 4.00
C VAL A 328 -5.86 -29.11 3.14
N LYS A 329 -6.47 -29.47 2.03
CA LYS A 329 -5.96 -30.47 1.08
C LYS A 329 -5.21 -29.84 -0.09
N ILE A 330 -5.28 -28.52 -0.29
CA ILE A 330 -4.53 -27.78 -1.31
C ILE A 330 -3.10 -27.41 -0.86
N PRO A 331 -2.18 -27.07 -1.78
CA PRO A 331 -0.87 -26.52 -1.45
C PRO A 331 -0.98 -25.24 -0.62
N VAL A 332 -0.12 -25.11 0.38
CA VAL A 332 -0.02 -23.94 1.25
C VAL A 332 1.38 -23.34 1.21
N PHE A 333 1.47 -22.03 1.01
CA PHE A 333 2.70 -21.28 1.14
C PHE A 333 2.74 -20.47 2.44
N ALA A 334 3.85 -20.56 3.17
CA ALA A 334 4.11 -19.72 4.34
C ALA A 334 4.60 -18.34 3.93
N ASN A 335 4.16 -17.29 4.63
CA ASN A 335 4.70 -15.94 4.47
C ASN A 335 4.82 -15.23 5.83
N GLY A 336 5.91 -14.46 5.99
CA GLY A 336 6.19 -13.66 7.19
C GLY A 336 7.37 -14.19 8.00
N ASN A 337 8.22 -13.26 8.45
CA ASN A 337 9.42 -13.54 9.25
C ASN A 337 10.51 -14.39 8.55
N ILE A 338 10.63 -14.27 7.22
CA ILE A 338 11.73 -14.85 6.45
C ILE A 338 12.69 -13.74 6.05
N GLN A 339 13.88 -13.70 6.67
CA GLN A 339 14.87 -12.65 6.49
C GLN A 339 16.20 -13.16 5.96
N ASN A 340 16.52 -14.43 6.19
CA ASN A 340 17.69 -15.13 5.63
C ASN A 340 17.29 -16.52 5.11
N PHE A 341 18.25 -17.26 4.57
CA PHE A 341 18.01 -18.58 4.00
C PHE A 341 17.74 -19.64 5.07
N GLU A 342 18.35 -19.51 6.24
CA GLU A 342 18.11 -20.39 7.39
C GLU A 342 16.66 -20.30 7.87
N ASP A 343 16.05 -19.12 7.80
CA ASP A 343 14.62 -18.92 8.10
C ASP A 343 13.73 -19.71 7.13
N VAL A 344 14.12 -19.83 5.85
CA VAL A 344 13.39 -20.63 4.86
C VAL A 344 13.39 -22.11 5.28
N GLN A 345 14.58 -22.65 5.59
CA GLN A 345 14.73 -24.05 6.01
C GLN A 345 13.97 -24.33 7.31
N ARG A 346 14.07 -23.42 8.28
CA ARG A 346 13.36 -23.52 9.56
C ARG A 346 11.85 -23.45 9.37
N CYS A 347 11.37 -22.56 8.51
CA CYS A 347 9.94 -22.45 8.20
C CYS A 347 9.40 -23.76 7.60
N PHE A 348 10.10 -24.37 6.63
CA PHE A 348 9.72 -25.69 6.09
C PHE A 348 9.64 -26.76 7.19
N LYS A 349 10.67 -26.84 8.03
CA LYS A 349 10.75 -27.84 9.11
C LYS A 349 9.62 -27.68 10.13
N GLU A 350 9.32 -26.46 10.55
CA GLU A 350 8.34 -26.21 11.61
C GLU A 350 6.89 -26.33 11.14
N THR A 351 6.62 -25.88 9.90
CA THR A 351 5.24 -25.73 9.40
C THR A 351 4.80 -26.83 8.44
N GLY A 352 5.72 -27.53 7.77
CA GLY A 352 5.40 -28.54 6.77
C GLY A 352 4.75 -27.99 5.50
N VAL A 353 4.87 -26.69 5.23
CA VAL A 353 4.31 -26.03 4.04
C VAL A 353 4.97 -26.51 2.74
N ASP A 354 4.24 -26.36 1.63
CA ASP A 354 4.70 -26.76 0.30
C ASP A 354 5.69 -25.74 -0.30
N GLY A 355 5.63 -24.48 0.17
CA GLY A 355 6.52 -23.41 -0.25
C GLY A 355 6.64 -22.27 0.75
N VAL A 356 7.70 -21.48 0.62
CA VAL A 356 7.98 -20.31 1.45
C VAL A 356 8.05 -19.07 0.56
N MET A 357 7.23 -18.07 0.91
CA MET A 357 7.16 -16.80 0.21
C MET A 357 7.91 -15.70 0.97
N ILE A 358 8.85 -15.04 0.31
CA ILE A 358 9.61 -13.91 0.85
C ILE A 358 9.12 -12.58 0.29
N ALA A 359 9.11 -11.55 1.14
CA ALA A 359 8.73 -10.18 0.78
C ALA A 359 9.88 -9.23 1.15
N GLU A 360 9.81 -8.58 2.32
CA GLU A 360 10.78 -7.54 2.71
C GLU A 360 12.22 -8.03 2.79
N GLY A 361 12.46 -9.30 3.19
CA GLY A 361 13.81 -9.87 3.19
C GLY A 361 14.49 -9.79 1.81
N SER A 362 13.73 -10.00 0.73
CA SER A 362 14.27 -9.89 -0.64
C SER A 362 14.71 -8.48 -1.00
N LEU A 363 14.05 -7.44 -0.48
CA LEU A 363 14.36 -6.04 -0.76
C LEU A 363 15.70 -5.60 -0.17
N HIS A 364 16.17 -6.32 0.86
CA HIS A 364 17.46 -6.08 1.50
C HIS A 364 18.53 -7.08 1.04
N ASN A 365 18.11 -8.26 0.56
CA ASN A 365 18.98 -9.24 -0.08
C ASN A 365 18.22 -10.02 -1.17
N PRO A 366 18.33 -9.65 -2.46
CA PRO A 366 17.73 -10.39 -3.56
C PRO A 366 18.28 -11.82 -3.71
N ALA A 367 19.52 -12.05 -3.27
CA ALA A 367 20.20 -13.34 -3.29
C ALA A 367 19.85 -14.26 -2.11
N LEU A 368 18.81 -13.91 -1.32
CA LEU A 368 18.38 -14.67 -0.14
C LEU A 368 18.16 -16.16 -0.45
N PHE A 369 17.54 -16.49 -1.59
CA PHE A 369 17.29 -17.89 -1.97
C PHE A 369 18.54 -18.68 -2.38
N HIS A 370 19.65 -18.00 -2.71
CA HIS A 370 20.95 -18.64 -2.90
C HIS A 370 21.74 -18.80 -1.59
N GLY A 371 21.26 -18.24 -0.47
CA GLY A 371 21.95 -18.31 0.82
C GLY A 371 23.25 -17.52 0.88
N ILE A 372 23.41 -16.51 0.04
CA ILE A 372 24.60 -15.65 0.01
C ILE A 372 24.24 -14.20 0.35
N ASN A 373 25.23 -13.46 0.86
CA ASN A 373 25.13 -12.05 1.19
C ASN A 373 26.10 -11.26 0.31
N PRO A 374 25.72 -10.93 -0.93
CA PRO A 374 26.55 -10.15 -1.84
C PRO A 374 26.65 -8.70 -1.36
N THR A 375 27.49 -7.91 -2.03
CA THR A 375 27.56 -6.48 -1.76
C THR A 375 26.30 -5.77 -2.27
N VAL A 376 25.94 -4.66 -1.61
CA VAL A 376 24.75 -3.87 -1.98
C VAL A 376 24.86 -3.29 -3.39
N TRP A 377 26.07 -2.98 -3.87
CA TRP A 377 26.27 -2.46 -5.23
C TRP A 377 26.15 -3.54 -6.30
N GLU A 378 26.58 -4.78 -6.06
CA GLU A 378 26.35 -5.89 -7.00
C GLU A 378 24.86 -6.07 -7.25
N MET A 379 24.06 -6.16 -6.18
CA MET A 379 22.60 -6.30 -6.30
C MET A 379 21.94 -5.07 -6.93
N SER A 380 22.40 -3.88 -6.55
CA SER A 380 21.87 -2.63 -7.09
C SER A 380 22.15 -2.48 -8.59
N LEU A 381 23.37 -2.74 -9.03
CA LEU A 381 23.76 -2.64 -10.44
C LEU A 381 23.04 -3.68 -11.30
N GLU A 382 22.88 -4.90 -10.79
CA GLU A 382 22.11 -5.93 -11.49
C GLU A 382 20.61 -5.59 -11.59
N TYR A 383 20.02 -5.09 -10.51
CA TYR A 383 18.66 -4.58 -10.55
C TYR A 383 18.52 -3.47 -11.60
N LEU A 384 19.43 -2.48 -11.59
CA LEU A 384 19.39 -1.36 -12.54
C LEU A 384 19.59 -1.82 -13.99
N HIS A 385 20.39 -2.87 -14.21
CA HIS A 385 20.49 -3.51 -15.53
C HIS A 385 19.13 -4.07 -15.99
N PHE A 386 18.43 -4.82 -15.13
CA PHE A 386 17.07 -5.29 -15.45
C PHE A 386 16.07 -4.15 -15.61
N ALA A 387 16.18 -3.08 -14.82
CA ALA A 387 15.33 -1.89 -14.96
C ALA A 387 15.56 -1.14 -16.28
N LYS A 388 16.73 -1.27 -16.91
CA LYS A 388 16.96 -0.80 -18.29
C LYS A 388 16.30 -1.70 -19.34
N LEU A 389 16.40 -3.01 -19.16
CA LEU A 389 15.79 -3.99 -20.08
C LEU A 389 14.26 -3.96 -20.00
N TYR A 390 13.73 -3.75 -18.79
CA TYR A 390 12.31 -3.73 -18.48
C TYR A 390 11.97 -2.41 -17.76
N PRO A 391 11.80 -1.31 -18.52
CA PRO A 391 11.56 0.01 -17.94
C PRO A 391 10.39 0.03 -16.95
N CYS A 392 10.64 0.65 -15.80
CA CYS A 392 9.65 0.86 -14.74
C CYS A 392 9.64 2.33 -14.31
N PRO A 393 8.60 2.79 -13.59
CA PRO A 393 8.60 4.10 -12.97
C PRO A 393 9.86 4.32 -12.12
N ILE A 394 10.50 5.48 -12.28
CA ILE A 394 11.72 5.86 -11.55
C ILE A 394 11.54 5.81 -10.01
N SER A 395 10.31 5.97 -9.52
CA SER A 395 9.96 5.76 -8.10
C SER A 395 10.28 4.34 -7.61
N TYR A 396 10.10 3.32 -8.45
CA TYR A 396 10.32 1.91 -8.09
C TYR A 396 11.81 1.67 -7.95
N ALA A 397 12.59 2.06 -8.97
CA ALA A 397 14.04 1.98 -8.93
C ALA A 397 14.63 2.70 -7.71
N ARG A 398 14.18 3.92 -7.43
CA ARG A 398 14.59 4.64 -6.22
C ARG A 398 14.29 3.85 -4.94
N GLY A 399 13.06 3.33 -4.81
CA GLY A 399 12.65 2.53 -3.64
C GLY A 399 13.57 1.32 -3.42
N HIS A 400 13.87 0.60 -4.49
CA HIS A 400 14.76 -0.56 -4.46
C HIS A 400 16.20 -0.19 -4.06
N ILE A 401 16.78 0.86 -4.65
CA ILE A 401 18.13 1.31 -4.28
C ILE A 401 18.19 1.78 -2.82
N PHE A 402 17.17 2.49 -2.33
CA PHE A 402 17.10 2.87 -0.91
C PHE A 402 17.02 1.67 0.03
N LYS A 403 16.39 0.58 -0.39
CA LYS A 403 16.25 -0.65 0.39
C LYS A 403 17.53 -1.48 0.39
N LEU A 404 18.11 -1.70 -0.78
CA LEU A 404 19.36 -2.42 -0.95
C LEU A 404 20.51 -1.71 -0.20
N CYS A 405 20.66 -0.41 -0.38
CA CYS A 405 21.74 0.37 0.22
C CYS A 405 21.39 0.93 1.61
N HIS A 406 20.29 0.48 2.24
CA HIS A 406 19.74 1.12 3.45
C HIS A 406 20.80 1.39 4.53
N HIS A 407 21.56 0.35 4.90
CA HIS A 407 22.56 0.43 5.98
C HIS A 407 23.72 1.37 5.63
N CYS A 408 24.09 1.48 4.36
CA CYS A 408 25.04 2.51 3.91
C CYS A 408 24.43 3.92 3.97
N LEU A 409 23.20 4.10 3.52
CA LEU A 409 22.58 5.42 3.35
C LEU A 409 22.15 6.10 4.66
N ILE A 410 22.04 5.34 5.75
CA ILE A 410 21.81 5.91 7.09
C ILE A 410 23.09 6.49 7.72
N MET A 411 24.26 6.17 7.18
CA MET A 411 25.53 6.70 7.67
C MET A 411 25.70 8.16 7.24
N GLU A 412 26.07 9.06 8.17
CA GLU A 412 26.21 10.50 7.89
C GLU A 412 27.23 10.77 6.78
N GLU A 413 28.30 9.95 6.71
CA GLU A 413 29.32 10.03 5.67
C GLU A 413 28.78 9.81 4.24
N ASN A 414 27.61 9.20 4.10
CA ASN A 414 26.97 8.89 2.82
C ASN A 414 25.77 9.79 2.51
N LYS A 415 25.62 10.90 3.24
CA LYS A 415 24.53 11.87 3.03
C LYS A 415 24.47 12.42 1.61
N GLU A 416 25.62 12.67 0.99
CA GLU A 416 25.70 13.16 -0.40
C GLU A 416 25.22 12.09 -1.40
N ILE A 417 25.67 10.85 -1.25
CA ILE A 417 25.22 9.71 -2.08
C ILE A 417 23.72 9.50 -1.90
N ARG A 418 23.22 9.55 -0.66
CA ARG A 418 21.78 9.48 -0.35
C ARG A 418 21.00 10.59 -1.07
N GLN A 419 21.51 11.82 -1.07
CA GLN A 419 20.89 12.94 -1.76
C GLN A 419 20.86 12.71 -3.28
N LYS A 420 21.96 12.23 -3.87
CA LYS A 420 22.03 11.88 -5.30
C LYS A 420 20.96 10.86 -5.68
N ILE A 421 20.82 9.78 -4.91
CA ILE A 421 19.77 8.75 -5.12
C ILE A 421 18.37 9.36 -4.94
N ALA A 422 18.17 10.23 -3.95
CA ALA A 422 16.87 10.87 -3.72
C ALA A 422 16.43 11.72 -4.92
N THR A 423 17.35 12.49 -5.50
CA THR A 423 17.06 13.41 -6.62
C THR A 423 17.20 12.80 -7.99
N ALA A 424 17.71 11.57 -8.11
CA ALA A 424 17.98 10.94 -9.39
C ALA A 424 16.71 10.86 -10.26
N ILE A 425 16.78 11.24 -11.54
CA ILE A 425 15.62 11.27 -12.45
C ILE A 425 15.64 10.18 -13.53
N ASN A 426 16.75 9.46 -13.67
CA ASN A 426 16.95 8.39 -14.65
C ASN A 426 17.79 7.25 -14.05
N ILE A 427 17.96 6.15 -14.80
CA ILE A 427 18.67 4.96 -14.32
C ILE A 427 20.18 5.20 -14.21
N GLU A 428 20.74 6.01 -15.10
CA GLU A 428 22.16 6.37 -15.18
C GLU A 428 22.63 7.08 -13.91
N GLU A 429 21.81 7.99 -13.37
CA GLU A 429 22.09 8.69 -12.12
C GLU A 429 22.11 7.74 -10.91
N PHE A 430 21.24 6.72 -10.87
CA PHE A 430 21.32 5.68 -9.84
C PHE A 430 22.59 4.85 -9.99
N ILE A 431 22.96 4.46 -11.21
CA ILE A 431 24.19 3.70 -11.48
C ILE A 431 25.40 4.51 -10.99
N SER A 432 25.47 5.80 -11.32
CA SER A 432 26.56 6.68 -10.88
C SER A 432 26.66 6.75 -9.36
N ALA A 433 25.54 6.92 -8.65
CA ALA A 433 25.55 6.99 -7.18
C ALA A 433 25.94 5.66 -6.52
N VAL A 434 25.54 4.53 -7.12
CA VAL A 434 25.91 3.19 -6.65
C VAL A 434 27.39 2.88 -6.91
N LEU A 435 27.94 3.33 -8.04
CA LEU A 435 29.37 3.19 -8.33
C LEU A 435 30.22 4.05 -7.40
N GLU A 436 29.79 5.27 -7.08
CA GLU A 436 30.46 6.09 -6.07
C GLU A 436 30.46 5.42 -4.67
N LEU A 437 29.35 4.76 -4.32
CA LEU A 437 29.29 3.95 -3.10
C LEU A 437 30.26 2.77 -3.16
N LYS A 438 30.32 2.09 -4.30
CA LYS A 438 31.27 0.99 -4.54
C LYS A 438 32.70 1.48 -4.37
N ASP A 439 33.13 2.51 -5.10
CA ASP A 439 34.50 3.03 -5.07
C ASP A 439 34.94 3.43 -3.65
N LYS A 440 34.00 3.98 -2.86
CA LYS A 440 34.24 4.38 -1.47
C LYS A 440 34.52 3.20 -0.52
N TYR A 441 33.93 2.04 -0.78
CA TYR A 441 33.95 0.90 0.15
C TYR A 441 34.62 -0.37 -0.41
N GLU A 442 34.90 -0.45 -1.71
CA GLU A 442 35.52 -1.63 -2.34
C GLU A 442 36.91 -1.90 -1.77
N ALA A 443 37.74 -0.86 -1.60
CA ALA A 443 39.04 -1.00 -0.94
C ALA A 443 38.93 -1.42 0.54
N LYS A 444 37.77 -1.19 1.18
CA LYS A 444 37.50 -1.55 2.58
C LYS A 444 36.97 -2.98 2.75
N LEU A 445 36.75 -3.73 1.67
CA LEU A 445 36.35 -5.14 1.74
C LEU A 445 37.40 -6.01 2.46
N LEU A 446 38.67 -5.60 2.41
CA LEU A 446 39.80 -6.31 3.03
C LEU A 446 40.16 -5.76 4.42
N THR A 447 39.45 -4.75 4.90
CA THR A 447 39.75 -4.09 6.20
C THR A 447 38.83 -4.58 7.31
N ASP A 448 39.35 -4.59 8.54
CA ASP A 448 38.55 -4.90 9.71
C ASP A 448 37.42 -3.85 9.87
N ALA A 449 36.18 -4.32 9.84
CA ALA A 449 34.98 -3.49 9.96
C ALA A 449 34.36 -3.56 11.37
N SER A 450 35.04 -4.18 12.34
CA SER A 450 34.50 -4.41 13.70
C SER A 450 33.93 -3.16 14.35
N ASP A 451 34.61 -2.01 14.24
CA ASP A 451 34.15 -0.73 14.78
C ASP A 451 32.78 -0.30 14.20
N LEU A 452 32.55 -0.57 12.90
CA LEU A 452 31.29 -0.25 12.23
C LEU A 452 30.17 -1.23 12.63
N LEU A 453 30.51 -2.51 12.79
CA LEU A 453 29.55 -3.52 13.26
C LEU A 453 29.03 -3.17 14.64
N GLU A 454 29.93 -2.80 15.56
CA GLU A 454 29.56 -2.41 16.92
C GLU A 454 28.76 -1.09 16.92
N LYS A 455 29.24 -0.07 16.21
CA LYS A 455 28.60 1.26 16.16
C LYS A 455 27.15 1.21 15.65
N TYR A 456 26.87 0.36 14.66
CA TYR A 456 25.55 0.29 14.03
C TYR A 456 24.73 -0.94 14.45
N GLY A 457 25.28 -1.81 15.31
CA GLY A 457 24.63 -3.04 15.74
C GLY A 457 24.31 -4.00 14.59
N LEU A 458 25.21 -4.08 13.60
CA LEU A 458 24.99 -4.86 12.38
C LEU A 458 25.73 -6.20 12.42
N PRO A 459 25.12 -7.30 11.94
CA PRO A 459 25.78 -8.59 11.83
C PRO A 459 26.85 -8.62 10.73
N TYR A 460 26.74 -7.76 9.71
CA TYR A 460 27.68 -7.67 8.60
C TYR A 460 28.03 -6.20 8.29
N PRO A 461 29.15 -5.92 7.61
CA PRO A 461 29.49 -4.56 7.21
C PRO A 461 28.33 -3.91 6.44
N PRO A 462 28.08 -2.59 6.59
CA PRO A 462 26.89 -1.93 6.02
C PRO A 462 26.70 -2.13 4.50
N TRP A 463 27.79 -2.36 3.76
CA TRP A 463 27.81 -2.60 2.33
C TRP A 463 27.56 -4.05 1.91
N ILE A 464 27.34 -4.96 2.86
CA ILE A 464 26.91 -6.33 2.62
C ILE A 464 25.39 -6.41 2.79
N CYS A 465 24.71 -7.02 1.82
CA CYS A 465 23.28 -7.30 1.87
C CYS A 465 22.96 -8.11 3.14
N GLN A 466 22.05 -7.59 3.95
CA GLN A 466 21.71 -8.20 5.23
C GLN A 466 20.30 -7.80 5.67
N PRO A 467 19.65 -8.61 6.53
CA PRO A 467 18.31 -8.32 7.03
C PRO A 467 18.14 -6.90 7.58
N TYR A 468 16.92 -6.37 7.43
CA TYR A 468 16.50 -5.17 8.15
C TYR A 468 15.48 -5.53 9.22
N VAL A 469 15.84 -5.28 10.47
CA VAL A 469 14.95 -5.45 11.62
C VAL A 469 14.49 -4.07 12.06
N ARG A 470 13.16 -3.88 12.20
CA ARG A 470 12.63 -2.60 12.67
C ARG A 470 12.92 -2.46 14.16
N PRO A 471 13.46 -1.32 14.64
CA PRO A 471 13.46 -1.05 16.06
C PRO A 471 12.01 -1.06 16.59
N PRO A 472 11.74 -1.66 17.77
CA PRO A 472 10.43 -1.57 18.39
C PRO A 472 10.08 -0.10 18.70
N PRO A 473 8.79 0.28 18.68
CA PRO A 473 8.40 1.63 19.08
C PRO A 473 8.82 1.91 20.52
N VAL A 474 9.40 3.09 20.76
CA VAL A 474 9.90 3.50 22.08
C VAL A 474 8.73 3.52 23.09
N GLN A 475 8.86 2.73 24.16
CA GLN A 475 7.92 2.80 25.29
C GLN A 475 8.07 4.16 25.97
N GLY A 476 7.03 4.99 25.94
CA GLY A 476 7.04 6.32 26.57
C GLY A 476 6.94 7.50 25.59
N ALA A 477 6.93 7.29 24.27
CA ALA A 477 6.47 8.31 23.35
C ALA A 477 4.98 8.61 23.65
N PRO A 478 4.56 9.89 23.76
CA PRO A 478 3.19 10.22 24.17
C PRO A 478 2.19 9.54 23.24
N LYS A 479 1.42 8.61 23.79
CA LYS A 479 0.25 8.01 23.14
C LYS A 479 -0.80 9.11 22.93
N GLN A 480 -0.65 9.90 21.88
CA GLN A 480 -1.78 10.67 21.39
C GLN A 480 -2.66 9.74 20.56
N ILE A 481 -3.89 9.60 21.07
CA ILE A 481 -5.06 8.93 20.47
C ILE A 481 -5.15 7.44 20.85
N VAL A 482 -5.73 7.15 22.02
CA VAL A 482 -7.05 6.48 22.17
C VAL A 482 -7.62 6.92 23.53
N ASP A 483 -8.93 7.18 23.60
CA ASP A 483 -9.77 7.45 24.78
C ASP A 483 -9.69 8.80 25.50
N LYS A 484 -10.62 9.70 25.14
CA LYS A 484 -11.30 10.59 26.10
C LYS A 484 -12.81 10.58 25.85
N GLN A 485 -13.47 9.52 26.34
CA GLN A 485 -14.82 9.61 26.85
C GLN A 485 -14.77 9.23 28.34
N LYS A 486 -15.38 10.09 29.18
CA LYS A 486 -15.42 10.06 30.66
C LYS A 486 -14.08 10.48 31.28
N THR A 487 -13.98 11.51 32.12
CA THR A 487 -14.89 12.06 33.12
C THR A 487 -14.74 13.58 33.24
N CYS A 488 -15.85 14.26 33.55
CA CYS A 488 -15.87 15.60 34.12
C CYS A 488 -15.67 15.49 35.64
N SER A 489 -14.84 16.36 36.20
CA SER A 489 -15.00 16.93 37.56
C SER A 489 -13.94 18.04 37.78
N GLU A 490 -14.43 19.25 38.05
CA GLU A 490 -14.00 20.31 39.02
C GLU A 490 -12.55 20.24 39.56
N ASP A 491 -11.76 21.31 39.72
CA ASP A 491 -12.05 22.69 40.13
C ASP A 491 -10.81 23.62 39.90
N PRO A 492 -10.89 24.96 40.15
CA PRO A 492 -9.97 26.00 39.68
C PRO A 492 -8.93 26.42 40.74
N SER A 493 -7.80 27.02 40.32
CA SER A 493 -7.18 28.19 40.97
C SER A 493 -5.75 28.44 40.50
N SER A 494 -5.35 29.71 40.58
CA SER A 494 -3.99 30.28 40.46
C SER A 494 -3.36 30.20 39.05
N GLY A 495 -3.15 31.29 38.30
CA GLY A 495 -3.03 32.68 38.69
C GLY A 495 -1.61 33.00 39.13
N GLU A 496 -0.67 33.04 38.19
CA GLU A 496 0.52 33.90 38.35
C GLU A 496 1.12 34.30 37.00
N LYS A 497 1.15 35.62 36.78
CA LYS A 497 1.86 36.30 35.69
C LYS A 497 3.33 36.43 36.10
N ARG A 498 4.26 36.08 35.20
CA ARG A 498 5.57 36.77 35.18
C ARG A 498 5.82 37.41 33.81
N SER A 499 6.13 38.69 33.96
CA SER A 499 6.39 39.76 33.00
C SER A 499 7.65 39.53 32.17
N ILE A 500 7.57 39.78 30.86
CA ILE A 500 8.73 40.00 30.00
C ILE A 500 8.90 41.51 29.83
N SER A 501 10.07 42.00 30.23
CA SER A 501 10.55 43.37 30.07
C SER A 501 10.70 43.76 28.60
N GLU A 502 10.42 45.03 28.32
CA GLU A 502 10.59 45.68 27.03
C GLU A 502 12.06 45.94 26.73
N SER A 503 12.53 45.50 25.55
CA SER A 503 13.37 46.29 24.63
C SER A 503 13.98 45.41 23.53
N ALA A 504 13.18 45.05 22.52
CA ALA A 504 13.69 44.75 21.18
C ALA A 504 12.57 44.90 20.15
N ILE A 505 12.64 45.92 19.29
CA ILE A 505 11.73 46.04 18.15
C ILE A 505 12.05 44.89 17.19
N SER A 506 11.13 43.92 17.08
CA SER A 506 11.24 42.79 16.15
C SER A 506 11.50 43.25 14.72
N ARG A 507 12.36 42.52 13.99
CA ARG A 507 12.66 42.68 12.55
C ARG A 507 11.39 42.82 11.67
N LYS A 508 10.24 42.30 12.11
CA LYS A 508 8.94 42.44 11.43
C LYS A 508 8.27 43.81 11.61
N LYS A 509 8.46 44.51 12.74
CA LYS A 509 7.98 45.89 12.94
C LYS A 509 8.83 46.89 12.14
N MET A 510 10.15 46.68 12.12
CA MET A 510 11.10 47.44 11.29
C MET A 510 10.75 47.40 9.80
N LYS A 511 10.50 46.22 9.24
CA LYS A 511 10.09 46.06 7.83
C LYS A 511 8.73 46.69 7.49
N LYS A 512 7.86 46.92 8.48
CA LYS A 512 6.54 47.53 8.30
C LYS A 512 6.58 49.06 8.40
N LEU A 513 7.48 49.63 9.21
CA LEU A 513 7.79 51.07 9.23
C LEU A 513 8.53 51.48 7.95
N GLN A 514 9.46 50.66 7.45
CA GLN A 514 10.15 50.89 6.18
C GLN A 514 9.20 50.94 4.96
N LYS A 515 8.02 50.33 5.06
CA LYS A 515 7.00 50.36 3.99
C LYS A 515 5.92 51.42 4.20
N ASN A 516 5.77 51.97 5.41
CA ASN A 516 4.86 53.06 5.73
C ASN A 516 5.33 53.72 7.05
N PRO A 517 6.02 54.87 6.98
CA PRO A 517 6.66 55.50 8.14
C PRO A 517 5.69 55.94 9.24
N GLU A 518 4.44 56.26 8.90
CA GLU A 518 3.43 56.75 9.85
C GLU A 518 2.59 55.62 10.49
N LYS A 519 2.97 54.37 10.27
CA LYS A 519 2.18 53.22 10.71
C LYS A 519 2.22 53.04 12.22
N GLN A 520 1.18 53.51 12.90
CA GLN A 520 0.97 53.27 14.33
C GLN A 520 0.65 51.79 14.60
N PHE A 521 1.42 51.15 15.48
CA PHE A 521 1.17 49.77 15.92
C PHE A 521 0.30 49.74 17.17
N GLY A 522 -0.96 50.13 17.02
CA GLY A 522 -1.99 49.90 18.03
C GLY A 522 -2.56 48.48 17.93
N VAL A 523 -2.82 47.84 19.07
CA VAL A 523 -3.52 46.55 19.14
C VAL A 523 -5.01 46.76 18.91
N LYS A 524 -5.51 46.54 17.69
CA LYS A 524 -6.97 46.36 17.49
C LYS A 524 -7.34 44.93 17.88
N LYS A 525 -7.92 44.76 19.07
CA LYS A 525 -8.58 43.51 19.49
C LYS A 525 -9.84 43.32 18.63
N PHE A 526 -9.85 42.30 17.77
CA PHE A 526 -11.10 41.80 17.21
C PHE A 526 -11.79 40.95 18.28
N THR A 527 -12.92 41.43 18.80
CA THR A 527 -13.84 40.64 19.61
C THR A 527 -14.63 39.71 18.69
N PHE A 528 -14.31 38.42 18.71
CA PHE A 528 -15.13 37.40 18.05
C PHE A 528 -16.22 36.95 19.03
N GLU A 529 -17.46 36.90 18.57
CA GLU A 529 -18.54 36.24 19.31
C GLU A 529 -18.21 34.75 19.44
N LYS A 530 -18.32 34.22 20.66
CA LYS A 530 -18.08 32.81 20.94
C LYS A 530 -19.30 31.99 20.58
N CYS A 531 -19.06 30.73 20.20
CA CYS A 531 -20.11 29.74 20.05
C CYS A 531 -20.77 29.47 21.40
N GLU A 532 -22.09 29.34 21.43
CA GLU A 532 -22.82 29.07 22.69
C GLU A 532 -22.43 27.71 23.30
N ASN A 533 -22.13 26.72 22.45
CA ASN A 533 -21.84 25.36 22.89
C ASN A 533 -20.34 25.08 23.16
N CYS A 534 -19.42 26.03 22.92
CA CYS A 534 -18.00 25.87 23.22
C CYS A 534 -17.22 27.19 23.08
N LEU A 535 -15.95 27.21 23.52
CA LEU A 535 -15.11 28.42 23.45
C LEU A 535 -14.63 28.81 22.03
N ASN A 536 -14.99 28.04 20.99
CA ASN A 536 -14.59 28.35 19.62
C ASN A 536 -15.35 29.56 19.07
N PRO A 537 -14.74 30.33 18.14
CA PRO A 537 -15.43 31.41 17.46
C PRO A 537 -16.66 30.92 16.69
N LYS A 538 -17.71 31.72 16.77
CA LYS A 538 -18.96 31.53 16.02
C LYS A 538 -18.73 31.61 14.52
N GLY A 539 -19.37 30.73 13.75
CA GLY A 539 -19.30 30.77 12.30
C GLY A 539 -20.07 31.97 11.76
N LEU A 540 -19.39 32.90 11.08
CA LEU A 540 -19.98 34.16 10.60
C LEU A 540 -21.23 34.01 9.71
N LYS A 541 -21.35 32.88 9.00
CA LYS A 541 -22.49 32.57 8.12
C LYS A 541 -23.32 31.38 8.61
N CYS A 542 -23.04 30.88 9.81
CA CYS A 542 -23.69 29.70 10.36
C CYS A 542 -25.18 29.96 10.57
N SER A 543 -26.03 29.15 9.92
CA SER A 543 -27.49 29.21 10.08
C SER A 543 -27.95 29.05 11.53
N TYR A 544 -27.12 28.42 12.36
CA TYR A 544 -27.42 28.12 13.77
C TYR A 544 -26.58 28.92 14.75
N GLN A 545 -25.82 29.93 14.29
CA GLN A 545 -25.06 30.79 15.21
C GLN A 545 -24.02 30.00 16.07
N LEU A 546 -23.59 28.82 15.59
CA LEU A 546 -22.62 27.94 16.25
C LEU A 546 -21.27 27.92 15.50
N CYS A 547 -20.21 27.43 16.15
CA CYS A 547 -18.98 27.04 15.45
C CYS A 547 -19.23 25.83 14.54
N LYS A 548 -18.33 25.56 13.58
CA LYS A 548 -18.50 24.48 12.60
C LYS A 548 -18.69 23.10 13.25
N ALA A 549 -17.98 22.81 14.34
CA ALA A 549 -18.05 21.53 15.03
C ALA A 549 -19.41 21.33 15.74
N CYS A 550 -19.83 22.32 16.55
CA CYS A 550 -21.12 22.29 17.23
C CYS A 550 -22.29 22.32 16.25
N CYS A 551 -22.18 23.10 15.17
CA CYS A 551 -23.16 23.13 14.09
C CYS A 551 -23.30 21.77 13.43
N ARG A 552 -22.19 21.09 13.10
CA ARG A 552 -22.22 19.74 12.53
C ARG A 552 -22.92 18.73 13.43
N LYS A 553 -22.65 18.77 14.74
CA LYS A 553 -23.30 17.89 15.72
C LYS A 553 -24.80 18.15 15.80
N LYS A 554 -25.21 19.42 15.87
CA LYS A 554 -26.63 19.82 15.88
C LYS A 554 -27.35 19.39 14.60
N THR A 555 -26.82 19.75 13.43
CA THR A 555 -27.44 19.41 12.13
C THR A 555 -27.49 17.92 11.86
N PHE A 556 -26.56 17.14 12.40
CA PHE A 556 -26.58 15.68 12.27
C PHE A 556 -27.64 15.05 13.19
N ASN A 557 -27.67 15.45 14.45
CA ASN A 557 -28.59 14.89 15.45
C ASN A 557 -30.05 15.27 15.18
N GLU A 558 -30.29 16.53 14.82
CA GLU A 558 -31.63 17.06 14.55
C GLU A 558 -32.02 16.90 13.08
N LEU A 559 -31.12 16.34 12.25
CA LEU A 559 -31.36 16.07 10.84
C LEU A 559 -31.76 17.32 10.06
N LEU A 560 -30.95 18.38 10.19
CA LEU A 560 -31.14 19.69 9.60
C LEU A 560 -30.01 20.08 8.64
N ASP A 561 -30.17 21.19 7.92
CA ASP A 561 -29.19 21.72 6.98
C ASP A 561 -28.60 23.06 7.44
N CYS A 562 -27.29 23.23 7.33
CA CYS A 562 -26.62 24.52 7.50
C CYS A 562 -25.97 24.96 6.19
N VAL A 563 -26.57 25.95 5.51
CA VAL A 563 -26.01 26.56 4.29
C VAL A 563 -24.65 27.19 4.58
N GLY A 564 -24.50 27.87 5.73
CA GLY A 564 -23.26 28.53 6.15
C GLY A 564 -22.04 27.63 6.25
N HIS A 565 -22.23 26.42 6.78
CA HIS A 565 -21.17 25.42 6.93
C HIS A 565 -21.20 24.35 5.83
N LYS A 566 -22.12 24.46 4.87
CA LYS A 566 -22.37 23.48 3.80
C LYS A 566 -22.65 22.06 4.33
N LEU A 567 -23.49 21.98 5.35
CA LEU A 567 -23.94 20.72 5.95
C LEU A 567 -25.36 20.45 5.46
N LEU A 568 -25.56 19.37 4.70
CA LEU A 568 -26.84 19.08 4.03
C LEU A 568 -27.36 17.69 4.44
N PHE A 569 -27.61 17.48 5.74
CA PHE A 569 -28.02 16.17 6.26
C PHE A 569 -29.48 15.85 5.97
N TYR A 570 -30.38 16.84 6.08
CA TYR A 570 -31.80 16.71 5.74
C TYR A 570 -31.98 16.42 4.26
N THR A 571 -31.43 17.29 3.40
CA THR A 571 -31.55 17.16 1.94
C THR A 571 -31.03 15.81 1.44
N LYS A 572 -29.92 15.31 2.00
CA LYS A 572 -29.36 14.00 1.64
C LYS A 572 -30.22 12.82 2.09
N LYS A 573 -30.90 12.91 3.24
CA LYS A 573 -31.80 11.86 3.70
C LYS A 573 -33.05 11.81 2.83
N LYS A 574 -33.68 12.96 2.57
CA LYS A 574 -34.87 13.06 1.72
C LYS A 574 -34.61 12.51 0.31
N SER A 575 -33.49 12.89 -0.30
CA SER A 575 -33.10 12.36 -1.62
C SER A 575 -32.87 10.84 -1.61
N ARG A 576 -32.38 10.26 -0.51
CA ARG A 576 -32.25 8.80 -0.39
C ARG A 576 -33.60 8.10 -0.28
N GLU A 577 -34.52 8.67 0.50
CA GLU A 577 -35.89 8.15 0.65
C GLU A 577 -36.66 8.22 -0.67
N GLU A 578 -36.58 9.33 -1.39
CA GLU A 578 -37.18 9.48 -2.72
C GLU A 578 -36.62 8.46 -3.73
N ASN A 579 -35.30 8.19 -3.68
CA ASN A 579 -34.66 7.18 -4.53
C ASN A 579 -35.04 5.74 -4.15
N LEU A 580 -35.35 5.47 -2.88
CA LEU A 580 -35.84 4.18 -2.42
C LEU A 580 -37.27 3.93 -2.91
N ILE A 581 -38.14 4.93 -2.75
CA ILE A 581 -39.53 4.88 -3.24
C ILE A 581 -39.57 4.68 -4.77
N ALA A 582 -38.73 5.41 -5.52
CA ALA A 582 -38.64 5.24 -6.97
C ALA A 582 -38.19 3.82 -7.38
N LYS A 583 -37.32 3.18 -6.59
CA LYS A 583 -36.89 1.79 -6.84
C LYS A 583 -37.98 0.78 -6.51
N GLU A 584 -38.76 1.00 -5.46
CA GLU A 584 -39.89 0.14 -5.09
C GLU A 584 -41.01 0.21 -6.13
N ILE A 585 -41.35 1.39 -6.63
CA ILE A 585 -42.32 1.57 -7.73
C ILE A 585 -41.83 0.83 -8.99
N SER A 586 -40.56 0.99 -9.36
CA SER A 586 -39.98 0.29 -10.52
C SER A 586 -39.97 -1.23 -10.36
N ALA A 587 -39.83 -1.75 -9.13
CA ALA A 587 -39.91 -3.18 -8.84
C ALA A 587 -41.35 -3.71 -8.89
N ALA A 588 -42.33 -2.92 -8.41
CA ALA A 588 -43.74 -3.25 -8.48
C ALA A 588 -44.24 -3.30 -9.94
N ASP A 589 -43.86 -2.34 -10.77
CA ASP A 589 -44.21 -2.30 -12.20
C ASP A 589 -43.65 -3.52 -12.97
N LYS A 590 -42.40 -3.93 -12.67
CA LYS A 590 -41.82 -5.15 -13.24
C LYS A 590 -42.54 -6.42 -12.80
N THR A 591 -43.07 -6.43 -11.58
CA THR A 591 -43.82 -7.58 -11.03
C THR A 591 -45.20 -7.67 -11.67
N ALA A 592 -45.88 -6.53 -11.87
CA ALA A 592 -47.15 -6.44 -12.59
C ALA A 592 -47.00 -6.87 -14.06
N LEU A 593 -45.96 -6.40 -14.75
CA LEU A 593 -45.66 -6.79 -16.13
C LEU A 593 -45.43 -8.30 -16.27
N ASN A 594 -44.73 -8.92 -15.31
CA ASN A 594 -44.49 -10.36 -15.29
C ASN A 594 -45.75 -11.18 -14.97
N ALA A 595 -46.73 -10.63 -14.24
CA ALA A 595 -48.02 -11.28 -13.99
C ALA A 595 -48.90 -11.27 -15.25
N THR A 596 -48.97 -10.14 -15.97
CA THR A 596 -49.74 -10.02 -17.23
C THR A 596 -49.17 -10.91 -18.34
N VAL A 597 -47.84 -11.08 -18.39
CA VAL A 597 -47.19 -12.01 -19.32
C VAL A 597 -47.53 -13.47 -19.00
N LYS A 598 -47.68 -13.84 -17.72
CA LYS A 598 -48.07 -15.21 -17.32
C LYS A 598 -49.54 -15.54 -17.63
N GLU A 599 -50.45 -14.57 -17.49
CA GLU A 599 -51.86 -14.77 -17.88
C GLU A 599 -52.03 -14.92 -19.39
N ASN A 600 -51.29 -14.14 -20.19
CA ASN A 600 -51.35 -14.24 -21.66
C ASN A 600 -50.73 -15.54 -22.22
N ILE A 601 -49.79 -16.16 -21.50
CA ILE A 601 -49.22 -17.46 -21.90
C ILE A 601 -50.21 -18.60 -21.62
N ASN A 602 -51.00 -18.53 -20.54
CA ASN A 602 -51.99 -19.56 -20.19
C ASN A 602 -53.24 -19.57 -21.10
N ILE A 603 -53.52 -18.50 -21.84
CA ILE A 603 -54.66 -18.44 -22.78
C ILE A 603 -54.32 -19.09 -24.14
N SER A 604 -53.05 -19.37 -24.43
CA SER A 604 -52.61 -19.86 -25.75
C SER A 604 -52.49 -21.38 -25.92
N VAL A 605 -52.78 -22.20 -24.90
CA VAL A 605 -52.53 -23.67 -24.93
C VAL A 605 -53.81 -24.52 -25.01
N HIS A 606 -55.00 -23.91 -25.18
CA HIS A 606 -56.23 -24.66 -25.44
C HIS A 606 -56.92 -24.18 -26.73
N ASN A 607 -56.48 -24.72 -27.86
CA ASN A 607 -57.34 -24.95 -29.02
C ASN A 607 -56.78 -26.13 -29.84
N PRO A 608 -57.42 -27.31 -29.85
CA PRO A 608 -57.14 -28.34 -30.83
C PRO A 608 -57.96 -28.04 -32.08
N VAL A 609 -57.32 -27.91 -33.23
CA VAL A 609 -58.00 -27.86 -34.52
C VAL A 609 -57.68 -29.13 -35.30
N LEU A 610 -58.75 -29.83 -35.65
CA LEU A 610 -58.90 -30.88 -36.65
C LEU A 610 -58.41 -30.44 -38.04
#